data_AF-A0A3E3DV26-F1
#
_entry.id   AF-A0A3E3DV26-F1
#
_cell.length_a   1.000
_cell.length_b   1.000
_cell.length_c   1.000
_cell.angle_alpha   90.00
_cell.angle_beta   90.00
_cell.angle_gamma   90.00
#
_symmetry.space_group_name_H-M   'P 1'
#
loop_
_entity.id
_entity.type
_entity.pdbx_description
1 polymer ?
#
loop_
_entity_poly.entity_id
_entity_poly.type
_entity_poly.pdbx_seq_one_letter_code
_entity_poly.pdbx_strand_id
1 'polypeptide(L)'
;MLLKRRRKVRKSLLAVFAFITCMAMGMTLFWSQSNIVYASENTADPSTAMNYQETYNQGSTQYAGRIWTDKSVSTSVQYGNTELKVDKEKEDFLVTFSALSSAQTIKSQTASPIDVVFVLDFSASMTWGVDSQKVSNPDGSDSRIKYLVDSLNNTIDTLVNANENNRIGIVTFNRVGQVFMDLTSAKEIKAKNIKNKNYLELVNFSGTNGQDDGQSTVENHINNDSRKTDSKTNIHYGLNEAMQMLMGVEDTTVIIEGKNVQRIPNVVLMSDGAPTTIFSDQGLKDWWEDLSTTQNESIGWGDNSNAWSANGMLPMMTASYMKNVVTEHYFNDQMNIYTIGFSTNQQTAEWLN
;
A
#
# COMPACT_ATOMS: atom_id res chain seq x y z
N MET A 1 102.70 -12.38 16.01
CA MET A 1 101.90 -12.97 17.11
C MET A 1 100.47 -12.37 17.19
N LEU A 2 99.76 -12.21 16.06
CA LEU A 2 98.40 -11.61 16.03
C LEU A 2 97.30 -12.56 15.51
N LEU A 3 97.64 -13.79 15.11
CA LEU A 3 96.65 -14.77 14.60
C LEU A 3 96.04 -15.70 15.66
N LYS A 4 96.64 -15.83 16.86
CA LYS A 4 96.05 -16.66 17.95
C LYS A 4 94.93 -15.97 18.73
N ARG A 5 94.86 -14.63 18.72
CA ARG A 5 93.84 -13.85 19.47
C ARG A 5 92.48 -13.78 18.76
N ARG A 6 92.45 -13.87 17.42
CA ARG A 6 91.21 -13.84 16.61
C ARG A 6 90.43 -15.17 16.59
N ARG A 7 91.07 -16.32 16.84
CA ARG A 7 90.40 -17.64 16.89
C ARG A 7 89.67 -17.90 18.22
N LYS A 8 90.16 -17.39 19.36
CA LYS A 8 89.47 -17.52 20.66
C LYS A 8 88.19 -16.68 20.72
N VAL A 9 88.22 -15.44 20.21
CA VAL A 9 87.04 -14.55 20.18
C VAL A 9 85.92 -15.11 19.29
N ARG A 10 86.25 -15.74 18.15
CA ARG A 10 85.25 -16.39 17.28
C ARG A 10 84.60 -17.63 17.89
N LYS A 11 85.33 -18.43 18.67
CA LYS A 11 84.75 -19.61 19.36
C LYS A 11 83.86 -19.22 20.54
N SER A 12 84.18 -18.12 21.24
CA SER A 12 83.34 -17.60 22.32
C SER A 12 82.04 -16.96 21.81
N LEU A 13 82.07 -16.25 20.67
CA LEU A 13 80.86 -15.66 20.06
C LEU A 13 79.88 -16.72 19.52
N LEU A 14 80.38 -17.81 18.93
CA LEU A 14 79.53 -18.91 18.45
C LEU A 14 78.88 -19.70 19.59
N ALA A 15 79.57 -19.86 20.73
CA ALA A 15 78.99 -20.54 21.90
C ALA A 15 77.88 -19.72 22.58
N VAL A 16 78.03 -18.39 22.61
CA VAL A 16 76.99 -17.48 23.14
C VAL A 16 75.77 -17.44 22.22
N PHE A 17 75.97 -17.41 20.90
CA PHE A 17 74.85 -17.46 19.95
C PHE A 17 74.07 -18.79 20.00
N ALA A 18 74.76 -19.92 20.18
CA ALA A 18 74.11 -21.23 20.35
C ALA A 18 73.32 -21.33 21.66
N PHE A 19 73.80 -20.72 22.75
CA PHE A 19 73.10 -20.71 24.03
C PHE A 19 71.83 -19.84 23.99
N ILE A 20 71.88 -18.68 23.32
CA ILE A 20 70.72 -17.79 23.16
C ILE A 20 69.65 -18.43 22.27
N THR A 21 70.04 -19.16 21.22
CA THR A 21 69.08 -19.86 20.34
C THR A 21 68.42 -21.06 21.01
N CYS A 22 69.13 -21.81 21.87
CA CYS A 22 68.51 -22.86 22.68
C CYS A 22 67.56 -22.32 23.77
N MET A 23 67.86 -21.16 24.39
CA MET A 23 66.91 -20.51 25.30
C MET A 23 65.66 -19.96 24.57
N ALA A 24 65.81 -19.47 23.34
CA ALA A 24 64.68 -18.99 22.54
C ALA A 24 63.75 -20.12 22.05
N MET A 25 64.30 -21.31 21.75
CA MET A 25 63.49 -22.50 21.41
C MET A 25 62.86 -23.15 22.65
N GLY A 26 63.49 -23.06 23.83
CA GLY A 26 62.92 -23.53 25.09
C GLY A 26 61.77 -22.64 25.62
N MET A 27 61.84 -21.32 25.38
CA MET A 27 60.78 -20.38 25.80
C MET A 27 59.55 -20.38 24.86
N THR A 28 59.68 -20.85 23.62
CA THR A 28 58.54 -20.95 22.67
C THR A 28 57.74 -22.25 22.81
N LEU A 29 58.30 -23.28 23.45
CA LEU A 29 57.60 -24.55 23.72
C LEU A 29 56.89 -24.59 25.10
N PHE A 30 57.17 -23.65 26.00
CA PHE A 30 56.51 -23.56 27.32
C PHE A 30 55.32 -22.57 27.39
N TRP A 31 54.96 -21.95 26.26
CA TRP A 31 53.72 -21.16 26.09
C TRP A 31 52.75 -21.82 25.10
N SER A 32 52.86 -23.14 24.94
CA SER A 32 51.88 -23.96 24.23
C SER A 32 50.67 -24.24 25.14
N GLN A 33 49.56 -23.57 24.83
CA GLN A 33 48.18 -23.97 25.13
C GLN A 33 47.82 -24.24 26.61
N SER A 34 47.40 -23.19 27.31
CA SER A 34 46.12 -23.29 28.02
C SER A 34 45.02 -22.88 27.04
N ASN A 35 44.28 -23.85 26.50
CA ASN A 35 43.02 -23.58 25.81
C ASN A 35 42.02 -23.10 26.86
N ILE A 36 42.01 -21.79 27.13
CA ILE A 36 40.88 -21.15 27.78
C ILE A 36 39.79 -21.13 26.72
N VAL A 37 38.82 -22.04 26.86
CA VAL A 37 37.54 -21.92 26.18
C VAL A 37 36.86 -20.71 26.82
N TYR A 38 36.96 -19.55 26.18
CA TYR A 38 36.02 -18.47 26.46
C TYR A 38 34.65 -19.01 26.08
N ALA A 39 33.74 -19.11 27.06
CA ALA A 39 32.33 -19.12 26.73
C ALA A 39 32.09 -17.92 25.82
N SER A 40 31.53 -18.16 24.63
CA SER A 40 31.14 -17.09 23.70
C SER A 40 30.37 -16.07 24.52
N GLU A 41 30.91 -14.85 24.68
CA GLU A 41 30.11 -13.76 25.23
C GLU A 41 28.92 -13.62 24.28
N ASN A 42 27.70 -13.71 24.82
CA ASN A 42 26.47 -13.42 24.08
C ASN A 42 26.58 -11.96 23.63
N THR A 43 27.07 -11.76 22.42
CA THR A 43 27.30 -10.45 21.82
C THR A 43 25.99 -10.05 21.17
N ALA A 44 25.28 -9.12 21.81
CA ALA A 44 24.08 -8.52 21.24
C ALA A 44 24.48 -7.37 20.31
N ASP A 45 23.79 -7.27 19.17
CA ASP A 45 23.98 -6.15 18.25
C ASP A 45 23.50 -4.83 18.88
N PRO A 46 24.08 -3.68 18.50
CA PRO A 46 23.58 -2.37 18.91
C PRO A 46 22.11 -2.20 18.50
N SER A 47 21.30 -1.61 19.39
CA SER A 47 19.87 -1.37 19.13
C SER A 47 19.66 -0.42 17.95
N THR A 48 18.78 -0.79 17.01
CA THR A 48 18.37 0.03 15.85
C THR A 48 17.03 0.73 16.06
N ALA A 49 16.44 0.59 17.25
CA ALA A 49 15.11 1.11 17.59
C ALA A 49 14.94 2.62 17.30
N MET A 50 16.03 3.40 17.34
CA MET A 50 16.02 4.84 17.12
C MET A 50 16.49 5.29 15.73
N ASN A 51 16.83 4.36 14.83
CA ASN A 51 17.34 4.67 13.49
C ASN A 51 16.25 5.17 12.53
N TYR A 52 14.99 5.26 12.97
CA TYR A 52 13.92 5.85 12.17
C TYR A 52 14.27 7.25 11.67
N GLN A 53 15.08 8.02 12.41
CA GLN A 53 15.52 9.35 12.01
C GLN A 53 16.32 9.30 10.69
N GLU A 54 17.12 8.26 10.46
CA GLU A 54 17.88 8.11 9.22
C GLU A 54 16.97 7.84 8.01
N THR A 55 15.81 7.23 8.23
CA THR A 55 14.84 6.89 7.16
C THR A 55 13.82 8.02 6.92
N TYR A 56 13.30 8.64 7.99
CA TYR A 56 12.21 9.62 7.92
C TYR A 56 12.66 11.07 8.01
N ASN A 57 13.88 11.36 8.50
CA ASN A 57 14.37 12.73 8.70
C ASN A 57 15.27 13.23 7.56
N GLN A 58 15.03 12.76 6.32
CA GLN A 58 15.79 13.15 5.13
C GLN A 58 15.24 14.40 4.42
N GLY A 59 14.27 15.11 5.02
CA GLY A 59 13.63 16.28 4.40
C GLY A 59 12.76 15.94 3.18
N SER A 60 12.41 14.66 2.97
CA SER A 60 11.59 14.15 1.87
C SER A 60 10.21 13.68 2.36
N THR A 61 9.22 13.79 1.48
CA THR A 61 7.82 13.42 1.74
C THR A 61 7.50 11.98 1.32
N GLN A 62 8.45 11.28 0.70
CA GLN A 62 8.28 9.94 0.11
C GLN A 62 7.87 8.87 1.14
N TYR A 63 8.11 9.11 2.43
CA TYR A 63 7.80 8.19 3.53
C TYR A 63 6.75 8.72 4.51
N ALA A 64 6.15 9.88 4.24
CA ALA A 64 5.06 10.40 5.07
C ALA A 64 3.88 9.41 5.09
N GLY A 65 3.28 9.19 6.26
CA GLY A 65 2.16 8.26 6.45
C GLY A 65 2.54 6.78 6.59
N ARG A 66 3.82 6.41 6.45
CA ARG A 66 4.28 5.04 6.73
C ARG A 66 4.53 4.83 8.22
N ILE A 67 4.34 3.59 8.66
CA ILE A 67 4.64 3.15 10.03
C ILE A 67 6.01 2.47 10.00
N TRP A 68 6.96 3.00 10.76
CA TRP A 68 8.21 2.30 11.04
C TRP A 68 7.97 1.26 12.12
N THR A 69 8.35 0.01 11.87
CA THR A 69 8.36 -1.05 12.87
C THR A 69 9.76 -1.64 12.98
N ASP A 70 10.35 -1.62 14.19
CA ASP A 70 11.65 -2.23 14.49
C ASP A 70 11.53 -3.18 15.68
N LYS A 71 12.22 -4.31 15.61
CA LYS A 71 12.40 -5.25 16.71
C LYS A 71 13.90 -5.46 16.94
N SER A 72 14.40 -4.89 18.02
CA SER A 72 15.80 -5.01 18.44
C SER A 72 15.91 -5.89 19.69
N VAL A 73 16.95 -6.71 19.77
CA VAL A 73 17.27 -7.52 20.95
C VAL A 73 18.60 -7.04 21.52
N SER A 74 18.63 -6.56 22.76
CA SER A 74 19.83 -6.00 23.39
C SER A 74 19.94 -6.38 24.86
N THR A 75 21.10 -6.20 25.48
CA THR A 75 21.29 -6.42 26.94
C THR A 75 21.08 -5.15 27.77
N SER A 76 20.98 -4.00 27.10
CA SER A 76 20.63 -2.70 27.68
C SER A 76 20.02 -1.79 26.62
N VAL A 77 19.15 -0.88 27.02
CA VAL A 77 18.58 0.15 26.13
C VAL A 77 18.54 1.51 26.84
N GLN A 78 18.75 2.57 26.07
CA GLN A 78 18.66 3.96 26.52
C GLN A 78 17.40 4.57 25.94
N TYR A 79 16.54 5.11 26.81
CA TYR A 79 15.32 5.83 26.39
C TYR A 79 15.32 7.22 27.01
N GLY A 80 15.63 8.25 26.22
CA GLY A 80 15.86 9.60 26.72
C GLY A 80 17.01 9.65 27.73
N ASN A 81 16.73 10.07 28.96
CA ASN A 81 17.71 10.13 30.05
C ASN A 81 17.69 8.88 30.96
N THR A 82 16.96 7.83 30.60
CA THR A 82 16.80 6.64 31.44
C THR A 82 17.44 5.42 30.77
N GLU A 83 18.35 4.78 31.50
CA GLU A 83 18.99 3.54 31.09
C GLU A 83 18.26 2.35 31.71
N LEU A 84 17.79 1.42 30.88
CA LEU A 84 17.22 0.14 31.31
C LEU A 84 18.26 -0.95 31.05
N LYS A 85 18.70 -1.64 32.12
CA LYS A 85 19.61 -2.79 32.06
C LYS A 85 18.92 -4.03 32.57
N VAL A 86 19.18 -5.15 31.91
CA VAL A 86 18.75 -6.46 32.37
C VAL A 86 19.80 -7.03 33.32
N ASP A 87 19.34 -7.61 34.43
CA ASP A 87 20.18 -8.34 35.36
C ASP A 87 20.53 -9.73 34.76
N LYS A 88 21.80 -9.91 34.42
CA LYS A 88 22.32 -11.07 33.68
C LYS A 88 22.19 -12.40 34.45
N GLU A 89 21.81 -12.37 35.73
CA GLU A 89 21.60 -13.58 36.52
C GLU A 89 20.16 -14.12 36.44
N LYS A 90 19.19 -13.35 35.91
CA LYS A 90 17.76 -13.73 35.92
C LYS A 90 17.07 -13.65 34.57
N GLU A 91 17.49 -12.78 33.68
CA GLU A 91 16.96 -12.71 32.32
C GLU A 91 18.09 -12.55 31.28
N ASP A 92 17.91 -13.15 30.10
CA ASP A 92 19.00 -13.32 29.12
C ASP A 92 19.07 -12.18 28.09
N PHE A 93 17.96 -11.50 27.78
CA PHE A 93 17.93 -10.42 26.79
C PHE A 93 16.69 -9.52 26.92
N LEU A 94 16.83 -8.26 26.50
CA LEU A 94 15.74 -7.29 26.36
C LEU A 94 15.29 -7.24 24.91
N VAL A 95 13.97 -7.28 24.68
CA VAL A 95 13.38 -7.03 23.36
C VAL A 95 12.75 -5.65 23.36
N THR A 96 13.21 -4.77 22.47
CA THR A 96 12.60 -3.46 22.24
C THR A 96 11.81 -3.51 20.93
N PHE A 97 10.50 -3.25 21.01
CA PHE A 97 9.66 -3.06 19.83
C PHE A 97 9.31 -1.58 19.69
N SER A 98 9.60 -1.00 18.53
CA SER A 98 9.29 0.41 18.24
C SER A 98 8.34 0.50 17.06
N ALA A 99 7.23 1.22 17.25
CA ALA A 99 6.30 1.59 16.20
C ALA A 99 6.16 3.13 16.17
N LEU A 100 6.66 3.77 15.13
CA LEU A 100 6.60 5.23 14.98
C LEU A 100 5.83 5.59 13.71
N SER A 101 4.79 6.41 13.86
CA SER A 101 3.95 6.89 12.77
C SER A 101 4.24 8.37 12.51
N SER A 102 4.49 8.71 11.25
CA SER A 102 4.62 10.11 10.80
C SER A 102 3.34 10.56 10.12
N ALA A 103 2.63 11.52 10.73
CA ALA A 103 1.51 12.21 10.10
C ALA A 103 1.95 13.62 9.71
N GLN A 104 2.04 13.92 8.41
CA GLN A 104 2.35 15.25 7.91
C GLN A 104 1.27 15.73 6.94
N THR A 105 0.70 16.91 7.20
CA THR A 105 -0.25 17.57 6.29
C THR A 105 0.55 18.48 5.35
N ILE A 106 0.67 18.10 4.08
CA ILE A 106 1.32 18.92 3.06
C ILE A 106 0.25 19.74 2.36
N LYS A 107 0.22 21.05 2.60
CA LYS A 107 -0.48 22.03 1.74
C LYS A 107 0.58 22.74 0.89
N SER A 108 0.96 22.15 -0.24
CA SER A 108 1.81 22.84 -1.23
C SER A 108 0.92 23.65 -2.17
N GLN A 109 1.18 24.95 -2.31
CA GLN A 109 0.57 25.81 -3.35
C GLN A 109 1.03 25.42 -4.78
N THR A 110 2.00 24.52 -4.89
CA THR A 110 2.50 23.91 -6.12
C THR A 110 2.38 22.38 -6.04
N ALA A 111 1.30 21.87 -5.44
CA ALA A 111 1.02 20.43 -5.48
C ALA A 111 0.82 20.01 -6.94
N SER A 112 1.59 19.00 -7.38
CA SER A 112 1.39 18.39 -8.69
C SER A 112 -0.08 18.04 -8.89
N PRO A 113 -0.71 18.46 -9.99
CA PRO A 113 -2.08 18.11 -10.25
C PRO A 113 -2.23 16.60 -10.34
N ILE A 114 -3.36 16.10 -9.89
CA ILE A 114 -3.63 14.67 -9.89
C ILE A 114 -4.66 14.34 -10.98
N ASP A 115 -4.44 13.21 -11.63
CA ASP A 115 -5.47 12.54 -12.42
C ASP A 115 -5.95 11.37 -11.57
N VAL A 116 -7.21 11.39 -11.15
CA VAL A 116 -7.78 10.34 -10.30
C VAL A 116 -8.99 9.71 -10.95
N VAL A 117 -9.02 8.38 -11.01
CA VAL A 117 -10.19 7.62 -11.43
C VAL A 117 -10.76 6.85 -10.25
N PHE A 118 -12.00 7.17 -9.90
CA PHE A 118 -12.76 6.44 -8.89
C PHE A 118 -13.43 5.23 -9.52
N VAL A 119 -13.23 4.06 -8.92
CA VAL A 119 -13.81 2.79 -9.36
C VAL A 119 -14.82 2.35 -8.31
N LEU A 120 -16.09 2.49 -8.64
CA LEU A 120 -17.19 2.42 -7.69
C LEU A 120 -17.96 1.12 -7.86
N ASP A 121 -18.11 0.42 -6.75
CA ASP A 121 -18.96 -0.76 -6.68
C ASP A 121 -20.43 -0.34 -6.71
N PHE A 122 -21.12 -0.83 -7.74
CA PHE A 122 -22.55 -0.69 -7.97
C PHE A 122 -23.21 -2.09 -7.97
N SER A 123 -22.60 -3.06 -7.27
CA SER A 123 -23.22 -4.36 -7.06
C SER A 123 -24.48 -4.25 -6.19
N ALA A 124 -25.37 -5.24 -6.27
CA ALA A 124 -26.62 -5.25 -5.52
C ALA A 124 -26.41 -5.25 -4.00
N SER A 125 -25.30 -5.79 -3.49
CA SER A 125 -24.94 -5.73 -2.06
C SER A 125 -24.72 -4.30 -1.55
N MET A 126 -24.40 -3.35 -2.43
CA MET A 126 -24.29 -1.93 -2.07
C MET A 126 -25.62 -1.32 -1.65
N THR A 127 -26.74 -1.99 -1.96
CA THR A 127 -28.08 -1.57 -1.48
C THR A 127 -28.40 -2.05 -0.07
N TRP A 128 -27.52 -2.84 0.55
CA TRP A 128 -27.66 -3.25 1.94
C TRP A 128 -27.21 -2.16 2.91
N GLY A 129 -27.57 -2.30 4.18
CA GLY A 129 -27.10 -1.45 5.26
C GLY A 129 -25.59 -1.61 5.53
N VAL A 130 -24.99 -0.60 6.16
CA VAL A 130 -23.54 -0.62 6.47
C VAL A 130 -23.16 -1.74 7.42
N ASP A 131 -24.01 -2.10 8.37
CA ASP A 131 -23.74 -3.16 9.36
C ASP A 131 -24.69 -4.36 9.23
N SER A 132 -25.51 -4.41 8.18
CA SER A 132 -26.48 -5.50 7.99
C SER A 132 -26.92 -5.65 6.54
N GLN A 133 -27.42 -6.83 6.15
CA GLN A 133 -28.01 -7.06 4.82
C GLN A 133 -29.39 -6.39 4.63
N LYS A 134 -29.82 -5.56 5.58
CA LYS A 134 -31.09 -4.86 5.57
C LYS A 134 -30.84 -3.36 5.73
N VAL A 135 -31.73 -2.59 5.12
CA VAL A 135 -31.85 -1.15 5.39
C VAL A 135 -32.98 -0.92 6.37
N SER A 136 -32.80 0.02 7.28
CA SER A 136 -33.81 0.44 8.24
C SER A 136 -34.73 1.48 7.61
N ASN A 137 -34.20 2.26 6.66
CA ASN A 137 -34.93 3.33 6.00
C ASN A 137 -35.28 2.94 4.56
N PRO A 138 -36.58 3.00 4.16
CA PRO A 138 -37.00 2.62 2.81
C PRO A 138 -36.43 3.48 1.68
N ASP A 139 -35.91 4.68 1.98
CA ASP A 139 -35.24 5.57 1.04
C ASP A 139 -33.76 5.23 0.82
N GLY A 140 -33.25 4.21 1.53
CA GLY A 140 -31.86 3.79 1.45
C GLY A 140 -30.89 4.74 2.14
N SER A 141 -31.34 5.64 3.02
CA SER A 141 -30.45 6.62 3.65
C SER A 141 -29.34 5.98 4.49
N ASP A 142 -29.53 4.75 4.97
CA ASP A 142 -28.57 3.96 5.75
C ASP A 142 -27.88 2.86 4.90
N SER A 143 -28.05 2.87 3.59
CA SER A 143 -27.43 1.93 2.64
C SER A 143 -25.98 2.27 2.33
N ARG A 144 -25.16 1.24 2.02
CA ARG A 144 -23.75 1.41 1.65
C ARG A 144 -23.57 2.32 0.43
N ILE A 145 -24.45 2.22 -0.56
CA ILE A 145 -24.43 3.07 -1.77
C ILE A 145 -24.66 4.54 -1.41
N LYS A 146 -25.53 4.85 -0.44
CA LYS A 146 -25.72 6.23 0.02
C LYS A 146 -24.46 6.78 0.68
N TYR A 147 -23.82 6.00 1.56
CA TYR A 147 -22.56 6.40 2.19
C TYR A 147 -21.42 6.57 1.18
N LEU A 148 -21.36 5.72 0.14
CA LEU A 148 -20.42 5.87 -0.96
C LEU A 148 -20.65 7.19 -1.68
N VAL A 149 -21.89 7.50 -2.08
CA VAL A 149 -22.27 8.75 -2.75
C VAL A 149 -21.88 9.97 -1.90
N ASP A 150 -22.21 9.98 -0.61
CA ASP A 150 -21.92 11.10 0.29
C ASP A 150 -20.41 11.30 0.50
N SER A 151 -19.67 10.21 0.64
CA SER A 151 -18.20 10.25 0.81
C SER A 151 -17.52 10.74 -0.47
N LEU A 152 -17.99 10.27 -1.62
CA LEU A 152 -17.45 10.66 -2.91
C LEU A 152 -17.76 12.13 -3.24
N ASN A 153 -18.97 12.61 -2.93
CA ASN A 153 -19.32 14.02 -3.06
C ASN A 153 -18.37 14.95 -2.28
N ASN A 154 -18.02 14.60 -1.04
CA ASN A 154 -17.04 15.35 -0.26
C ASN A 154 -15.63 15.27 -0.84
N THR A 155 -15.26 14.12 -1.41
CA THR A 155 -13.94 13.91 -2.01
C THR A 155 -13.81 14.70 -3.31
N ILE A 156 -14.79 14.63 -4.22
CA ILE A 156 -14.85 15.42 -5.45
C ILE A 156 -14.77 16.91 -5.11
N ASP A 157 -15.57 17.38 -4.14
CA ASP A 157 -15.54 18.78 -3.70
C ASP A 157 -14.13 19.22 -3.26
N THR A 158 -13.45 18.37 -2.49
CA THR A 158 -12.09 18.64 -2.00
C THR A 158 -11.11 18.72 -3.17
N LEU A 159 -11.17 17.77 -4.10
CA LEU A 159 -10.28 17.70 -5.26
C LEU A 159 -10.49 18.87 -6.23
N VAL A 160 -11.75 19.23 -6.50
CA VAL A 160 -12.12 20.35 -7.37
C VAL A 160 -11.64 21.68 -6.80
N ASN A 161 -11.68 21.84 -5.47
CA ASN A 161 -11.25 23.07 -4.81
C ASN A 161 -9.75 23.10 -4.47
N ALA A 162 -9.06 21.96 -4.49
CA ALA A 162 -7.63 21.88 -4.19
C ALA A 162 -6.75 22.42 -5.32
N ASN A 163 -7.03 22.03 -6.57
CA ASN A 163 -6.28 22.48 -7.75
C ASN A 163 -7.17 22.38 -9.00
N GLU A 164 -7.34 23.49 -9.73
CA GLU A 164 -8.17 23.54 -10.95
C GLU A 164 -7.64 22.65 -12.08
N ASN A 165 -6.36 22.30 -12.02
CA ASN A 165 -5.71 21.42 -12.98
C ASN A 165 -5.93 19.94 -12.66
N ASN A 166 -6.49 19.56 -11.50
CA ASN A 166 -6.85 18.17 -11.22
C ASN A 166 -7.81 17.64 -12.27
N ARG A 167 -7.79 16.33 -12.52
CA ARG A 167 -8.81 15.66 -13.33
C ARG A 167 -9.41 14.49 -12.56
N ILE A 168 -10.71 14.31 -12.73
CA ILE A 168 -11.49 13.31 -12.01
C ILE A 168 -12.24 12.48 -13.06
N GLY A 169 -12.06 11.16 -13.01
CA GLY A 169 -12.83 10.19 -13.78
C GLY A 169 -13.61 9.28 -12.83
N ILE A 170 -14.71 8.71 -13.31
CA ILE A 170 -15.53 7.78 -12.54
C ILE A 170 -15.88 6.58 -13.42
N VAL A 171 -15.58 5.39 -12.92
CA VAL A 171 -16.00 4.11 -13.47
C VAL A 171 -16.87 3.43 -12.43
N THR A 172 -17.99 2.87 -12.86
CA THR A 172 -18.83 2.01 -12.00
C THR A 172 -18.70 0.57 -12.45
N PHE A 173 -18.83 -0.38 -11.54
CA PHE A 173 -18.89 -1.80 -11.90
C PHE A 173 -19.94 -2.55 -11.09
N ASN A 174 -20.53 -3.55 -11.72
CA ASN A 174 -21.41 -4.54 -11.10
C ASN A 174 -21.07 -5.89 -11.74
N ARG A 175 -22.01 -6.51 -12.46
CA ARG A 175 -21.76 -7.52 -13.47
C ARG A 175 -20.76 -7.04 -14.54
N VAL A 176 -20.95 -5.82 -15.05
CA VAL A 176 -20.09 -5.18 -16.05
C VAL A 176 -19.55 -3.87 -15.51
N GLY A 177 -18.45 -3.39 -16.09
CA GLY A 177 -17.96 -2.05 -15.79
C GLY A 177 -18.35 -1.07 -16.88
N GLN A 178 -18.52 0.19 -16.49
CA GLN A 178 -18.91 1.27 -17.40
C GLN A 178 -18.25 2.56 -16.96
N VAL A 179 -17.78 3.35 -17.92
CA VAL A 179 -17.41 4.74 -17.67
C VAL A 179 -18.69 5.50 -17.29
N PHE A 180 -18.68 6.08 -16.09
CA PHE A 180 -19.76 6.95 -15.59
C PHE A 180 -19.41 8.42 -15.77
N MET A 181 -18.12 8.75 -15.79
CA MET A 181 -17.61 10.07 -16.12
C MET A 181 -16.20 9.92 -16.69
N ASP A 182 -15.98 10.45 -17.90
CA ASP A 182 -14.64 10.58 -18.45
C ASP A 182 -13.76 11.45 -17.57
N LEU A 183 -12.44 11.33 -17.73
CA LEU A 183 -11.46 12.11 -17.00
C LEU A 183 -11.64 13.62 -17.27
N THR A 184 -12.37 14.30 -16.39
CA THR A 184 -12.85 15.68 -16.56
C THR A 184 -12.07 16.63 -15.65
N SER A 185 -11.70 17.81 -16.14
CA SER A 185 -10.91 18.75 -15.33
C SER A 185 -11.73 19.36 -14.18
N ALA A 186 -11.07 19.61 -13.05
CA ALA A 186 -11.66 20.29 -11.90
C ALA A 186 -12.21 21.67 -12.27
N LYS A 187 -11.54 22.37 -13.19
CA LYS A 187 -12.03 23.63 -13.76
C LYS A 187 -13.39 23.48 -14.45
N GLU A 188 -13.56 22.46 -15.29
CA GLU A 188 -14.84 22.17 -15.97
C GLU A 188 -15.93 21.76 -14.99
N ILE A 189 -15.60 20.90 -14.02
CA ILE A 189 -16.54 20.48 -12.97
C ILE A 189 -17.01 21.71 -12.18
N LYS A 190 -16.10 22.61 -11.80
CA LYS A 190 -16.43 23.84 -11.08
C LYS A 190 -17.32 24.78 -11.90
N ALA A 191 -17.12 24.83 -13.22
CA ALA A 191 -17.93 25.65 -14.12
C ALA A 191 -19.40 25.18 -14.21
N LYS A 192 -19.71 23.93 -13.85
CA LYS A 192 -21.10 23.43 -13.72
C LYS A 192 -21.87 24.08 -12.57
N ASN A 193 -21.18 24.74 -11.64
CA ASN A 193 -21.78 25.50 -10.53
C ASN A 193 -22.75 24.67 -9.65
N ILE A 194 -22.45 23.38 -9.50
CA ILE A 194 -23.20 22.43 -8.66
C ILE A 194 -23.18 22.92 -7.20
N LYS A 195 -24.34 22.94 -6.55
CA LYS A 195 -24.51 23.46 -5.19
C LYS A 195 -24.52 22.33 -4.16
N ASN A 196 -24.17 22.67 -2.93
CA ASN A 196 -24.23 21.76 -1.77
C ASN A 196 -23.46 20.44 -1.96
N LYS A 197 -22.41 20.46 -2.80
CA LYS A 197 -21.62 19.28 -3.16
C LYS A 197 -22.43 18.14 -3.77
N ASN A 198 -23.59 18.42 -4.34
CA ASN A 198 -24.48 17.42 -4.92
C ASN A 198 -23.98 16.99 -6.32
N TYR A 199 -22.77 16.46 -6.41
CA TYR A 199 -22.18 16.00 -7.68
C TYR A 199 -22.82 14.69 -8.12
N LEU A 200 -23.04 13.78 -7.18
CA LEU A 200 -23.76 12.54 -7.33
C LEU A 200 -24.97 12.51 -6.41
N GLU A 201 -26.09 11.96 -6.87
CA GLU A 201 -27.33 11.84 -6.09
C GLU A 201 -27.92 10.43 -6.21
N LEU A 202 -28.29 9.83 -5.08
CA LEU A 202 -29.11 8.61 -5.08
C LEU A 202 -30.57 9.01 -5.34
N VAL A 203 -31.02 8.87 -6.60
CA VAL A 203 -32.33 9.36 -7.06
C VAL A 203 -33.43 8.30 -7.00
N ASN A 204 -33.05 7.02 -6.99
CA ASN A 204 -33.99 5.93 -6.79
C ASN A 204 -33.36 4.84 -5.93
N PHE A 205 -34.16 4.29 -5.03
CA PHE A 205 -33.75 3.21 -4.14
C PHE A 205 -34.92 2.24 -3.94
N SER A 206 -34.68 0.98 -4.26
CA SER A 206 -35.56 -0.13 -3.93
C SER A 206 -34.70 -1.29 -3.43
N GLY A 207 -34.16 -1.11 -2.22
CA GLY A 207 -33.44 -2.17 -1.51
C GLY A 207 -34.41 -3.27 -1.10
N THR A 208 -34.10 -4.51 -1.47
CA THR A 208 -34.89 -5.68 -1.09
C THR A 208 -34.29 -6.27 0.19
N ASN A 209 -35.10 -6.42 1.24
CA ASN A 209 -34.65 -6.87 2.56
C ASN A 209 -33.94 -8.23 2.49
N GLY A 210 -32.60 -8.23 2.62
CA GLY A 210 -31.79 -9.45 2.67
C GLY A 210 -31.74 -10.25 1.37
N GLN A 211 -32.02 -9.64 0.22
CA GLN A 211 -31.88 -10.26 -1.11
C GLN A 211 -30.76 -9.55 -1.91
N ASP A 212 -30.13 -10.28 -2.82
CA ASP A 212 -29.08 -9.79 -3.72
C ASP A 212 -29.65 -9.25 -5.06
N ASP A 213 -30.78 -8.53 -4.98
CA ASP A 213 -31.50 -8.00 -6.14
C ASP A 213 -31.87 -6.52 -5.99
N GLY A 214 -31.41 -5.86 -4.92
CA GLY A 214 -31.71 -4.46 -4.67
C GLY A 214 -31.29 -3.57 -5.84
N GLN A 215 -32.21 -2.71 -6.24
CA GLN A 215 -32.01 -1.79 -7.37
C GLN A 215 -31.91 -0.36 -6.84
N SER A 216 -30.85 0.34 -7.23
CA SER A 216 -30.66 1.75 -6.93
C SER A 216 -30.22 2.46 -8.19
N THR A 217 -30.46 3.77 -8.27
CA THR A 217 -30.00 4.60 -9.38
C THR A 217 -29.30 5.83 -8.80
N VAL A 218 -28.07 6.04 -9.25
CA VAL A 218 -27.28 7.22 -8.92
C VAL A 218 -27.18 8.09 -10.16
N GLU A 219 -27.50 9.37 -10.03
CA GLU A 219 -27.34 10.39 -11.06
C GLU A 219 -26.03 11.15 -10.84
N ASN A 220 -25.33 11.49 -11.92
CA ASN A 220 -24.16 12.35 -11.91
C ASN A 220 -24.49 13.70 -12.53
N HIS A 221 -24.58 14.74 -11.71
CA HIS A 221 -24.94 16.09 -12.14
C HIS A 221 -23.82 16.82 -12.89
N ILE A 222 -22.60 16.25 -12.96
CA ILE A 222 -21.50 16.83 -13.75
C ILE A 222 -21.78 16.66 -15.25
N ASN A 223 -22.27 15.49 -15.65
CA ASN A 223 -22.54 15.11 -17.04
C ASN A 223 -24.01 14.74 -17.33
N ASN A 224 -24.88 14.75 -16.31
CA ASN A 224 -26.29 14.33 -16.36
C ASN A 224 -26.48 12.88 -16.82
N ASP A 225 -25.52 12.00 -16.52
CA ASP A 225 -25.64 10.56 -16.74
C ASP A 225 -26.19 9.87 -15.49
N SER A 226 -26.69 8.64 -15.63
CA SER A 226 -27.16 7.84 -14.49
C SER A 226 -26.71 6.38 -14.60
N ARG A 227 -26.40 5.78 -13.45
CA ARG A 227 -26.00 4.37 -13.35
C ARG A 227 -26.85 3.65 -12.33
N LYS A 228 -27.12 2.38 -12.62
CA LYS A 228 -27.93 1.51 -11.77
C LYS A 228 -27.06 0.46 -11.10
N THR A 229 -27.47 0.06 -9.90
CA THR A 229 -26.92 -1.15 -9.31
C THR A 229 -27.43 -2.39 -10.06
N ASP A 230 -26.61 -3.43 -10.12
CA ASP A 230 -27.00 -4.75 -10.65
C ASP A 230 -26.26 -5.83 -9.83
N SER A 231 -26.64 -7.09 -10.00
CA SER A 231 -25.98 -8.23 -9.38
C SER A 231 -24.49 -8.33 -9.76
N LYS A 232 -23.72 -9.09 -8.96
CA LYS A 232 -22.28 -9.39 -9.09
C LYS A 232 -21.34 -8.20 -8.86
N THR A 233 -20.08 -8.54 -8.57
CA THR A 233 -19.01 -7.63 -8.15
C THR A 233 -17.77 -7.88 -9.00
N ASN A 234 -17.76 -7.34 -10.23
CA ASN A 234 -16.72 -7.52 -11.23
C ASN A 234 -15.62 -6.45 -11.11
N ILE A 235 -14.84 -6.53 -10.04
CA ILE A 235 -13.74 -5.60 -9.76
C ILE A 235 -12.72 -5.58 -10.90
N HIS A 236 -12.48 -6.72 -11.55
CA HIS A 236 -11.53 -6.82 -12.65
C HIS A 236 -11.88 -5.85 -13.78
N TYR A 237 -13.14 -5.84 -14.21
CA TYR A 237 -13.60 -4.96 -15.27
C TYR A 237 -13.46 -3.49 -14.88
N GLY A 238 -14.02 -3.11 -13.72
CA GLY A 238 -13.97 -1.72 -13.26
C GLY A 238 -12.54 -1.20 -13.15
N LEU A 239 -11.62 -2.03 -12.68
CA LEU A 239 -10.21 -1.67 -12.59
C LEU A 239 -9.56 -1.53 -13.98
N ASN A 240 -9.82 -2.46 -14.90
CA ASN A 240 -9.29 -2.38 -16.25
C ASN A 240 -9.75 -1.10 -16.97
N GLU A 241 -11.04 -0.78 -16.93
CA GLU A 241 -11.59 0.45 -17.53
C GLU A 241 -10.92 1.71 -16.97
N ALA A 242 -10.73 1.77 -15.65
CA ALA A 242 -10.08 2.91 -15.02
C ALA A 242 -8.62 3.06 -15.45
N MET A 243 -7.91 1.95 -15.60
CA MET A 243 -6.54 1.95 -16.08
C MET A 243 -6.46 2.35 -17.56
N GLN A 244 -7.39 1.87 -18.40
CA GLN A 244 -7.48 2.25 -19.81
C GLN A 244 -7.80 3.74 -19.96
N MET A 245 -8.67 4.29 -19.11
CA MET A 245 -8.96 5.72 -19.09
C MET A 245 -7.69 6.56 -18.86
N LEU A 246 -6.82 6.14 -17.92
CA LEU A 246 -5.54 6.82 -17.68
C LEU A 246 -4.55 6.62 -18.84
N MET A 247 -4.50 5.43 -19.44
CA MET A 247 -3.66 5.16 -20.61
C MET A 247 -4.09 5.94 -21.86
N GLY A 248 -5.37 6.30 -21.96
CA GLY A 248 -5.90 7.10 -23.06
C GLY A 248 -5.56 8.59 -22.99
N VAL A 249 -4.94 9.06 -21.90
CA VAL A 249 -4.59 10.49 -21.73
C VAL A 249 -3.35 10.82 -22.56
N GLU A 250 -3.47 11.75 -23.51
CA GLU A 250 -2.33 12.19 -24.32
C GLU A 250 -1.42 13.18 -23.59
N ASP A 251 -1.98 14.01 -22.70
CA ASP A 251 -1.28 15.11 -22.05
C ASP A 251 -1.06 14.86 -20.54
N THR A 252 0.05 14.18 -20.23
CA THR A 252 0.39 13.82 -18.85
C THR A 252 1.05 14.95 -18.07
N THR A 253 1.32 16.11 -18.69
CA THR A 253 1.91 17.28 -18.05
C THR A 253 1.05 18.53 -18.22
N VAL A 254 1.25 19.53 -17.35
CA VAL A 254 0.59 20.83 -17.46
C VAL A 254 1.54 21.96 -17.06
N ILE A 255 1.40 23.11 -17.72
CA ILE A 255 2.21 24.29 -17.44
C ILE A 255 1.56 25.06 -16.28
N ILE A 256 2.26 25.13 -15.14
CA ILE A 256 1.86 25.92 -13.97
C ILE A 256 2.97 26.94 -13.71
N GLU A 257 2.63 28.23 -13.73
CA GLU A 257 3.59 29.33 -13.50
C GLU A 257 4.82 29.26 -14.43
N GLY A 258 4.62 28.84 -15.68
CA GLY A 258 5.69 28.70 -16.69
C GLY A 258 6.60 27.49 -16.50
N LYS A 259 6.32 26.60 -15.54
CA LYS A 259 7.02 25.31 -15.37
C LYS A 259 6.16 24.18 -15.87
N ASN A 260 6.77 23.22 -16.57
CA ASN A 260 6.09 21.97 -16.91
C ASN A 260 6.02 21.07 -15.67
N VAL A 261 4.82 20.72 -15.22
CA VAL A 261 4.57 19.92 -14.03
C VAL A 261 3.88 18.61 -14.43
N GLN A 262 4.41 17.50 -13.92
CA GLN A 262 3.88 16.16 -14.16
C GLN A 262 2.59 15.92 -13.37
N ARG A 263 1.58 15.32 -14.01
CA ARG A 263 0.38 14.85 -13.34
C ARG A 263 0.65 13.54 -12.63
N ILE A 264 0.06 13.34 -11.45
CA ILE A 264 0.17 12.08 -10.71
C ILE A 264 -1.08 11.24 -10.98
N PRO A 265 -0.97 10.05 -11.60
CA PRO A 265 -2.10 9.16 -11.85
C PRO A 265 -2.46 8.35 -10.59
N ASN A 266 -3.75 8.31 -10.27
CA ASN A 266 -4.29 7.60 -9.12
C ASN A 266 -5.55 6.82 -9.50
N VAL A 267 -5.70 5.61 -8.96
CA VAL A 267 -6.96 4.86 -8.99
C VAL A 267 -7.43 4.62 -7.55
N VAL A 268 -8.70 4.85 -7.29
CA VAL A 268 -9.33 4.61 -5.99
C VAL A 268 -10.47 3.61 -6.18
N LEU A 269 -10.26 2.37 -5.77
CA LEU A 269 -11.29 1.33 -5.74
C LEU A 269 -12.11 1.43 -4.46
N MET A 270 -13.43 1.48 -4.60
CA MET A 270 -14.40 1.57 -3.50
C MET A 270 -15.40 0.42 -3.63
N SER A 271 -15.37 -0.55 -2.71
CA SER A 271 -16.20 -1.77 -2.78
C SER A 271 -16.61 -2.29 -1.39
N ASP A 272 -17.72 -3.00 -1.30
CA ASP A 272 -18.24 -3.56 -0.04
C ASP A 272 -17.95 -5.07 0.15
N GLY A 273 -17.20 -5.69 -0.75
CA GLY A 273 -17.03 -7.13 -0.74
C GLY A 273 -15.91 -7.68 -1.60
N ALA A 274 -15.78 -8.99 -1.56
CA ALA A 274 -14.87 -9.71 -2.43
C ALA A 274 -15.41 -9.74 -3.87
N PRO A 275 -14.54 -9.82 -4.88
CA PRO A 275 -14.98 -10.03 -6.25
C PRO A 275 -15.72 -11.36 -6.37
N THR A 276 -16.94 -11.31 -6.90
CA THR A 276 -17.83 -12.47 -7.03
C THR A 276 -17.90 -12.99 -8.45
N THR A 277 -17.20 -12.36 -9.39
CA THR A 277 -17.17 -12.78 -10.78
C THR A 277 -15.97 -12.22 -11.53
N ILE A 278 -15.52 -12.98 -12.53
CA ILE A 278 -14.65 -12.51 -13.61
C ILE A 278 -15.21 -12.98 -14.95
N PHE A 279 -14.82 -12.29 -16.02
CA PHE A 279 -15.16 -12.69 -17.37
C PHE A 279 -14.57 -14.06 -17.73
N SER A 280 -15.30 -14.80 -18.57
CA SER A 280 -14.83 -16.05 -19.17
C SER A 280 -14.52 -15.86 -20.64
N ASP A 281 -13.37 -16.37 -21.09
CA ASP A 281 -13.03 -16.51 -22.53
C ASP A 281 -13.73 -17.73 -23.17
N GLN A 282 -14.74 -18.29 -22.50
CA GLN A 282 -15.44 -19.49 -22.95
C GLN A 282 -16.62 -19.07 -23.85
N GLY A 283 -16.36 -18.63 -25.08
CA GLY A 283 -17.44 -18.29 -26.02
C GLY A 283 -17.02 -17.55 -27.29
N LEU A 284 -18.03 -17.13 -28.07
CA LEU A 284 -17.91 -16.26 -29.26
C LEU A 284 -18.00 -14.75 -28.91
N LYS A 285 -18.05 -14.40 -27.62
CA LYS A 285 -18.17 -13.01 -27.13
C LYS A 285 -16.80 -12.49 -26.74
N ASP A 286 -16.54 -11.21 -27.05
CA ASP A 286 -15.29 -10.57 -26.67
C ASP A 286 -15.14 -10.49 -25.14
N TRP A 287 -13.90 -10.48 -24.66
CA TRP A 287 -13.55 -10.50 -23.22
C TRP A 287 -14.25 -9.41 -22.37
N TRP A 288 -14.68 -8.32 -22.99
CA TRP A 288 -15.36 -7.18 -22.36
C TRP A 288 -16.85 -7.04 -22.74
N GLU A 289 -17.45 -7.97 -23.49
CA GLU A 289 -18.87 -7.88 -23.90
C GLU A 289 -19.83 -8.42 -22.84
N ASP A 290 -20.96 -7.73 -22.60
CA ASP A 290 -21.99 -8.01 -21.59
C ASP A 290 -22.12 -9.47 -21.12
N LEU A 291 -21.86 -9.71 -19.82
CA LEU A 291 -22.29 -10.94 -19.15
C LEU A 291 -23.82 -10.93 -19.09
N SER A 292 -24.49 -11.98 -19.55
CA SER A 292 -25.93 -12.18 -19.34
C SER A 292 -26.21 -12.83 -17.99
N THR A 293 -27.49 -13.02 -17.68
CA THR A 293 -27.99 -13.76 -16.51
C THR A 293 -27.93 -15.27 -16.66
N THR A 294 -27.49 -15.78 -17.81
CA THR A 294 -27.46 -17.23 -18.06
C THR A 294 -26.24 -17.91 -17.43
N GLN A 295 -26.42 -19.16 -16.99
CA GLN A 295 -25.33 -19.99 -16.47
C GLN A 295 -24.29 -20.20 -17.59
N ASN A 296 -23.00 -20.23 -17.22
CA ASN A 296 -21.79 -20.43 -18.06
C ASN A 296 -21.10 -19.21 -18.70
N GLU A 297 -21.55 -17.96 -18.53
CA GLU A 297 -20.85 -16.82 -19.14
C GLU A 297 -19.78 -16.16 -18.25
N SER A 298 -19.80 -16.44 -16.95
CA SER A 298 -18.80 -15.95 -16.00
C SER A 298 -18.02 -17.08 -15.34
N ILE A 299 -16.70 -16.95 -15.28
CA ILE A 299 -15.86 -17.79 -14.41
C ILE A 299 -16.01 -17.26 -13.00
N GLY A 300 -16.04 -18.17 -12.02
CA GLY A 300 -16.03 -17.74 -10.63
C GLY A 300 -17.39 -17.38 -10.05
N TRP A 301 -18.39 -18.27 -10.10
CA TRP A 301 -19.55 -18.11 -9.21
C TRP A 301 -19.08 -18.35 -7.77
N GLY A 302 -18.93 -17.29 -6.99
CA GLY A 302 -18.49 -17.36 -5.61
C GLY A 302 -19.17 -16.30 -4.76
N ASP A 303 -19.50 -16.67 -3.53
CA ASP A 303 -19.91 -15.74 -2.48
C ASP A 303 -18.74 -15.53 -1.50
N ASN A 304 -18.94 -14.74 -0.45
CA ASN A 304 -17.94 -14.54 0.59
C ASN A 304 -17.56 -15.84 1.35
N SER A 305 -18.31 -16.93 1.20
CA SER A 305 -18.08 -18.22 1.88
C SER A 305 -17.41 -19.27 0.99
N ASN A 306 -17.58 -19.16 -0.34
CA ASN A 306 -17.04 -20.04 -1.37
C ASN A 306 -16.36 -19.20 -2.46
N ALA A 307 -15.39 -18.39 -2.05
CA ALA A 307 -14.66 -17.52 -2.96
C ALA A 307 -13.86 -18.36 -3.96
N TRP A 308 -14.02 -18.06 -5.25
CA TRP A 308 -13.17 -18.63 -6.29
C TRP A 308 -11.88 -17.82 -6.35
N SER A 309 -10.72 -18.47 -6.15
CA SER A 309 -9.41 -17.80 -6.10
C SER A 309 -9.12 -16.90 -7.30
N ALA A 310 -9.56 -17.31 -8.49
CA ALA A 310 -9.44 -16.54 -9.72
C ALA A 310 -10.10 -15.15 -9.63
N ASN A 311 -11.21 -15.03 -8.90
CA ASN A 311 -11.94 -13.77 -8.76
C ASN A 311 -11.09 -12.70 -8.05
N GLY A 312 -10.26 -13.09 -7.09
CA GLY A 312 -9.33 -12.18 -6.42
C GLY A 312 -8.00 -12.03 -7.16
N MET A 313 -7.44 -13.14 -7.66
CA MET A 313 -6.11 -13.13 -8.29
C MET A 313 -6.07 -12.32 -9.59
N LEU A 314 -7.10 -12.39 -10.43
CA LEU A 314 -7.09 -11.70 -11.72
C LEU A 314 -7.13 -10.17 -11.58
N PRO A 315 -8.04 -9.56 -10.80
CA PRO A 315 -7.96 -8.12 -10.51
C PRO A 315 -6.60 -7.72 -9.93
N MET A 316 -6.00 -8.51 -9.05
CA MET A 316 -4.67 -8.21 -8.49
C MET A 316 -3.56 -8.24 -9.54
N MET A 317 -3.57 -9.23 -10.44
CA MET A 317 -2.62 -9.31 -11.56
C MET A 317 -2.78 -8.13 -12.52
N THR A 318 -4.02 -7.81 -12.88
CA THR A 318 -4.34 -6.65 -13.73
C THR A 318 -3.91 -5.36 -13.06
N ALA A 319 -4.16 -5.18 -11.76
CA ALA A 319 -3.68 -4.04 -10.99
C ALA A 319 -2.16 -3.91 -11.05
N SER A 320 -1.45 -5.00 -10.79
CA SER A 320 0.03 -5.00 -10.75
C SER A 320 0.63 -4.71 -12.12
N TYR A 321 0.06 -5.28 -13.18
CA TYR A 321 0.54 -5.07 -14.54
C TYR A 321 0.23 -3.64 -15.01
N MET A 322 -1.03 -3.22 -14.96
CA MET A 322 -1.47 -1.91 -15.45
C MET A 322 -0.86 -0.76 -14.66
N LYS A 323 -0.59 -0.96 -13.35
CA LYS A 323 0.16 0.02 -12.56
C LYS A 323 1.52 0.35 -13.18
N ASN A 324 2.25 -0.65 -13.67
CA ASN A 324 3.54 -0.42 -14.32
C ASN A 324 3.36 0.28 -15.66
N VAL A 325 2.40 -0.17 -16.47
CA VAL A 325 2.13 0.40 -17.80
C VAL A 325 1.71 1.88 -17.70
N VAL A 326 0.81 2.23 -16.77
CA VAL A 326 0.38 3.62 -16.53
C VAL A 326 1.51 4.47 -15.94
N THR A 327 2.32 3.90 -15.05
CA THR A 327 3.51 4.60 -14.50
C THR A 327 4.49 4.96 -15.61
N GLU A 328 4.75 4.05 -16.56
CA GLU A 328 5.60 4.30 -17.72
C GLU A 328 5.00 5.38 -18.62
N HIS A 329 3.68 5.35 -18.85
CA HIS A 329 2.97 6.35 -19.66
C HIS A 329 3.06 7.78 -19.07
N TYR A 330 3.03 7.90 -17.74
CA TYR A 330 3.14 9.18 -17.02
C TYR A 330 4.59 9.58 -16.67
N PHE A 331 5.62 8.86 -17.16
CA PHE A 331 7.05 9.22 -17.11
C PHE A 331 7.54 9.99 -15.86
N ASN A 332 7.60 9.34 -14.68
CA ASN A 332 8.66 9.50 -13.64
C ASN A 332 8.20 9.17 -12.21
N ASP A 333 6.90 9.20 -11.91
CA ASP A 333 6.40 8.95 -10.56
C ASP A 333 5.40 7.78 -10.52
N GLN A 334 5.50 6.97 -9.47
CA GLN A 334 4.74 5.73 -9.35
C GLN A 334 3.24 6.03 -9.24
N MET A 335 2.45 5.42 -10.13
CA MET A 335 0.99 5.40 -10.00
C MET A 335 0.57 4.79 -8.66
N ASN A 336 -0.43 5.39 -8.02
CA ASN A 336 -1.01 4.83 -6.80
C ASN A 336 -2.37 4.16 -7.07
N ILE A 337 -2.58 3.03 -6.41
CA ILE A 337 -3.87 2.35 -6.36
C ILE A 337 -4.25 2.28 -4.88
N TYR A 338 -5.41 2.82 -4.54
CA TYR A 338 -5.99 2.77 -3.21
C TYR A 338 -7.23 1.89 -3.22
N THR A 339 -7.46 1.16 -2.14
CA THR A 339 -8.66 0.34 -1.97
C THR A 339 -9.34 0.74 -0.67
N ILE A 340 -10.63 1.02 -0.75
CA ILE A 340 -11.48 1.41 0.38
C ILE A 340 -12.61 0.38 0.47
N GLY A 341 -12.65 -0.33 1.59
CA GLY A 341 -13.70 -1.30 1.91
C GLY A 341 -14.87 -0.66 2.65
N PHE A 342 -16.09 -0.99 2.26
CA PHE A 342 -17.30 -0.69 3.01
C PHE A 342 -17.79 -1.94 3.75
N SER A 343 -18.30 -1.80 4.98
CA SER A 343 -18.89 -2.91 5.75
C SER A 343 -17.94 -4.10 6.01
N THR A 344 -16.61 -3.90 5.95
CA THR A 344 -15.64 -4.96 6.25
C THR A 344 -15.52 -5.16 7.77
N ASN A 345 -16.59 -5.61 8.42
CA ASN A 345 -16.60 -6.03 9.82
C ASN A 345 -15.97 -7.43 9.98
N GLN A 346 -14.85 -7.68 9.30
CA GLN A 346 -13.93 -8.79 9.55
C GLN A 346 -12.66 -8.30 10.25
N GLN A 347 -12.82 -7.42 11.25
CA GLN A 347 -11.96 -7.50 12.42
C GLN A 347 -12.72 -8.31 13.45
N THR A 348 -12.63 -9.65 13.33
CA THR A 348 -13.15 -10.56 14.33
C THR A 348 -12.52 -10.27 15.68
N ALA A 349 -13.35 -10.34 16.72
CA ALA A 349 -13.05 -10.10 18.13
C ALA A 349 -12.05 -11.12 18.76
N GLU A 350 -11.09 -11.63 17.99
CA GLU A 350 -10.07 -12.57 18.46
C GLU A 350 -8.78 -11.89 18.96
N TRP A 351 -8.74 -10.56 18.99
CA TRP A 351 -7.57 -9.80 19.50
C TRP A 351 -7.78 -9.20 20.89
N LEU A 352 -8.84 -9.59 21.60
CA LEU A 352 -9.15 -9.12 22.97
C LEU A 352 -9.27 -10.24 24.01
N ASN A 353 -8.59 -11.38 23.81
CA ASN A 353 -8.33 -12.33 24.89
C ASN A 353 -6.83 -12.53 25.09
#